data_AF-A0A964L5U6-F1
#
_entry.id   AF-A0A964L5U6-F1
#
_cell.length_a   1.000
_cell.length_b   1.000
_cell.length_c   1.000
_cell.angle_alpha   90.00
_cell.angle_beta   90.00
_cell.angle_gamma   90.00
#
_symmetry.space_group_name_H-M   'P 1'
#
loop_
_entity.id
_entity.type
_entity.pdbx_description
1 polymer ?
#
loop_
_entity_poly.entity_id
_entity_poly.type
_entity_poly.pdbx_seq_one_letter_code
_entity_poly.pdbx_strand_id
1 'polypeptide(L)' 'MAGRKKKSEGESKSYMLRIRMTEDERRLLEEAAKSKSLETSTWARSELVMLANKIADPSSDAVSAKNKKGQSK' A
#
# COMPACT_ATOMS: atom_id res chain seq x y z
N MET A 1 12.53 -8.76 -42.42
CA MET A 1 12.71 -8.17 -41.08
C MET A 1 11.34 -7.89 -40.47
N ALA A 2 10.80 -8.78 -39.63
CA ALA A 2 9.50 -8.56 -38.98
C ALA A 2 9.66 -7.55 -37.83
N GLY A 3 9.05 -6.38 -37.96
CA GLY A 3 9.08 -5.33 -36.94
C GLY A 3 8.31 -5.73 -35.67
N ARG A 4 8.87 -5.37 -34.50
CA ARG A 4 8.29 -5.65 -33.18
C ARG A 4 6.91 -4.99 -33.04
N LYS A 5 5.88 -5.77 -32.70
CA LYS A 5 4.51 -5.27 -32.48
C LYS A 5 4.50 -4.13 -31.44
N LYS A 6 3.83 -3.02 -31.76
CA LYS A 6 3.67 -1.85 -30.89
C LYS A 6 2.83 -2.25 -29.66
N LYS A 7 3.31 -1.93 -28.46
CA LYS A 7 2.60 -2.23 -27.19
C LYS A 7 1.22 -1.57 -27.20
N SER A 8 0.19 -2.32 -26.78
CA SER A 8 -1.17 -1.81 -26.63
C SER A 8 -1.25 -0.80 -25.48
N GLU A 9 -2.11 0.21 -25.61
CA GLU A 9 -2.28 1.33 -24.66
C GLU A 9 -2.77 0.93 -23.25
N GLY A 10 -2.94 -0.36 -22.97
CA GLY A 10 -3.37 -0.91 -21.68
C GLY A 10 -2.31 -1.65 -20.88
N GLU A 11 -1.03 -1.64 -21.31
CA GLU A 11 0.03 -2.28 -20.52
C GLU A 11 0.35 -1.49 -19.24
N SER A 12 -0.32 -1.84 -18.15
CA SER A 12 0.03 -1.42 -16.80
C SER A 12 1.43 -1.94 -16.44
N LYS A 13 2.37 -1.04 -16.17
CA LYS A 13 3.68 -1.43 -15.62
C LYS A 13 3.47 -2.02 -14.23
N SER A 14 3.66 -3.33 -14.10
CA SER A 14 3.65 -4.03 -12.82
C SER A 14 5.06 -4.05 -12.24
N TYR A 15 5.21 -3.55 -11.02
CA TYR A 15 6.44 -3.62 -10.25
C TYR A 15 6.21 -4.55 -9.06
N MET A 16 7.07 -5.57 -8.90
CA MET A 16 6.97 -6.54 -7.81
C MET A 16 8.08 -6.30 -6.79
N LEU A 17 7.69 -6.00 -5.54
CA LEU A 17 8.60 -6.00 -4.40
C LEU A 17 8.53 -7.37 -3.73
N ARG A 18 9.69 -8.03 -3.58
CA ARG A 18 9.80 -9.29 -2.82
C ARG A 18 10.41 -9.01 -1.46
N ILE A 19 9.64 -9.27 -0.41
CA ILE A 19 10.09 -9.17 0.98
C ILE A 19 10.40 -10.59 1.46
N ARG A 20 11.65 -10.85 1.83
CA ARG A 20 12.01 -12.09 2.52
C ARG A 20 11.63 -11.94 3.98
N MET A 21 11.00 -12.98 4.52
CA MET A 21 10.51 -13.01 5.90
C MET A 21 10.76 -14.39 6.48
N THR A 22 10.95 -14.41 7.79
CA THR A 22 10.93 -15.62 8.62
C THR A 22 9.50 -16.15 8.78
N GLU A 23 9.38 -17.38 9.28
CA GLU A 23 8.09 -18.01 9.57
C GLU A 23 7.27 -17.18 10.59
N ASP A 24 7.93 -16.65 11.61
CA ASP A 24 7.27 -15.88 12.68
C ASP A 24 6.78 -14.52 12.19
N GLU A 25 7.61 -13.81 11.41
CA GLU A 25 7.21 -12.57 10.74
C GLU A 25 6.02 -12.81 9.82
N ARG A 26 6.03 -13.92 9.07
CA ARG A 26 4.91 -14.28 8.20
C ARG A 26 3.61 -14.45 9.00
N ARG A 27 3.64 -15.18 10.12
CA ARG A 27 2.47 -15.39 10.98
C ARG A 27 1.92 -14.07 11.51
N LEU A 28 2.79 -13.18 11.99
CA LEU A 28 2.39 -11.86 12.47
C LEU A 28 1.69 -11.03 11.39
N LEU A 29 2.22 -11.02 10.16
CA LEU A 29 1.60 -10.28 9.05
C LEU A 29 0.27 -10.90 8.62
N GLU A 30 0.16 -12.23 8.61
CA GLU A 30 -1.09 -12.93 8.30
C GLU A 30 -2.18 -12.65 9.35
N GLU A 31 -1.84 -12.63 10.64
CA GLU A 31 -2.76 -12.27 11.71
C GLU A 31 -3.22 -10.81 11.60
N ALA A 32 -2.28 -9.89 11.35
CA ALA A 32 -2.60 -8.49 11.14
C ALA A 32 -3.53 -8.28 9.93
N ALA A 33 -3.29 -8.98 8.82
CA ALA A 33 -4.16 -8.94 7.64
C ALA A 33 -5.56 -9.52 7.92
N LYS A 34 -5.63 -10.67 8.62
CA LYS A 34 -6.90 -11.29 9.05
C LYS A 34 -7.72 -10.36 9.94
N SER A 35 -7.07 -9.63 10.85
CA SER A 35 -7.75 -8.67 11.74
C SER A 35 -8.49 -7.56 10.97
N LYS A 36 -8.03 -7.25 9.74
CA LYS A 36 -8.66 -6.29 8.82
C LYS A 36 -9.49 -6.95 7.72
N SER A 37 -9.67 -8.28 7.77
CA SER A 37 -10.34 -9.09 6.74
C SER A 37 -9.74 -8.90 5.34
N LEU A 38 -8.42 -8.76 5.25
CA LEU A 38 -7.69 -8.59 4.00
C LEU A 38 -6.71 -9.73 3.76
N GLU A 39 -6.36 -9.96 2.49
CA GLU A 39 -5.20 -10.78 2.13
C GLU A 39 -3.89 -10.08 2.54
N THR A 40 -2.88 -10.86 2.93
CA THR A 40 -1.59 -10.36 3.41
C THR A 40 -0.91 -9.40 2.43
N SER A 41 -0.97 -9.68 1.13
CA SER A 41 -0.39 -8.83 0.07
C SER A 41 -1.11 -7.48 -0.06
N THR A 42 -2.44 -7.50 -0.02
CA THR A 42 -3.29 -6.30 -0.09
C THR A 42 -3.11 -5.44 1.16
N TRP A 43 -3.12 -6.08 2.33
CA TRP A 43 -2.85 -5.42 3.60
C TRP A 43 -1.45 -4.80 3.63
N ALA A 44 -0.40 -5.57 3.33
CA ALA A 44 0.97 -5.08 3.31
C ALA A 44 1.16 -3.92 2.33
N ARG A 45 0.53 -3.98 1.15
CA ARG A 45 0.53 -2.86 0.20
C ARG A 45 -0.07 -1.60 0.80
N SER A 46 -1.21 -1.71 1.49
CA SER A 46 -1.86 -0.56 2.12
C SER A 46 -0.99 0.09 3.20
N GLU A 47 -0.35 -0.72 4.05
CA GLU A 47 0.54 -0.23 5.11
C GLU A 47 1.81 0.41 4.52
N LEU A 48 2.41 -0.21 3.49
CA LEU A 48 3.60 0.35 2.82
C LEU A 48 3.31 1.68 2.14
N VAL A 49 2.15 1.83 1.50
CA VAL A 49 1.73 3.10 0.89
C VAL A 49 1.52 4.16 1.97
N MET A 50 0.86 3.80 3.09
CA MET A 50 0.67 4.73 4.21
C MET A 50 2.00 5.19 4.80
N LEU A 51 2.94 4.26 5.02
CA LEU A 51 4.28 4.58 5.52
C LEU A 51 5.05 5.47 4.53
N ALA A 52 5.02 5.15 3.24
CA ALA A 52 5.67 5.94 2.20
C ALA A 52 5.15 7.38 2.19
N ASN A 53 3.84 7.58 2.29
CA ASN A 53 3.26 8.93 2.34
C ASN A 53 3.71 9.72 3.58
N LYS A 54 3.80 9.07 4.75
CA LYS A 54 4.31 9.71 5.97
C LYS A 54 5.78 10.12 5.86
N ILE A 55 6.59 9.29 5.20
CA ILE A 55 8.02 9.54 5.01
C ILE A 55 8.26 10.61 3.94
N ALA A 56 7.48 10.57 2.85
CA ALA A 56 7.63 11.48 1.71
C ALA A 56 7.19 12.91 2.06
N ASP A 57 6.15 13.07 2.88
CA ASP A 57 5.71 14.36 3.42
C ASP A 57 5.83 14.39 4.95
N PRO A 58 7.01 14.73 5.51
CA PRO A 58 7.22 14.86 6.96
C PRO A 58 6.41 16.01 7.59
N SER A 59 5.62 16.75 6.79
CA SER A 59 4.73 17.84 7.24
C SER A 59 3.25 17.43 7.38
N SER A 60 2.87 16.20 7.02
CA SER A 60 1.45 15.80 6.93
C SER A 60 0.78 15.34 8.24
N ASP A 61 1.52 15.23 9.35
CA ASP A 61 0.96 14.86 10.67
C ASP A 61 -0.06 15.88 11.23
N ALA A 62 -0.17 17.08 10.64
CA ALA A 62 -1.02 18.15 11.15
C ALA A 62 -2.46 18.21 10.59
N VAL A 63 -2.81 17.46 9.52
CA VAL A 63 -4.07 17.70 8.79
C VAL A 63 -5.23 16.79 9.23
N SER A 64 -4.96 15.59 9.77
CA SER A 64 -6.05 14.69 10.26
C SER A 64 -6.71 15.14 11.57
N ALA A 65 -6.11 16.08 12.32
CA ALA A 65 -6.68 16.58 13.57
C ALA A 65 -7.74 17.70 13.39
N LYS A 66 -7.93 18.24 12.17
CA LYS A 66 -8.83 19.40 11.96
C LYS A 66 -10.23 19.07 11.43
N ASN A 67 -10.51 17.85 10.94
CA ASN A 67 -11.81 17.57 10.32
C ASN A 67 -12.89 16.98 11.26
N LYS A 68 -12.72 17.08 12.59
CA LYS A 68 -13.71 16.62 13.59
C LYS A 68 -14.41 17.73 14.40
N LYS A 69 -14.24 19.01 14.03
CA LYS A 69 -14.98 20.15 14.61
C LYS A 69 -15.65 20.95 13.49
N GLY A 70 -16.75 20.45 12.95
CA GLY A 70 -17.48 21.19 11.92
C GLY A 70 -18.81 20.57 11.49
N GLN A 71 -19.34 19.59 12.22
CA GLN A 71 -20.69 19.11 11.98
C GLN A 71 -21.33 18.70 13.30
N SER A 72 -21.87 19.68 14.02
CA SER A 72 -22.93 19.46 14.99
C SER A 72 -23.71 20.74 15.21
N LYS A 73 -24.96 20.65 14.75
CA LYS A 73 -26.15 21.48 15.01
C LYS A 73 -26.23 22.82 14.32
#